data_AF-A0A9X2G9K5-F1
#
_entry.id   AF-A0A9X2G9K5-F1
#
_cell.length_a   1.000
_cell.length_b   1.000
_cell.length_c   1.000
_cell.angle_alpha   90.00
_cell.angle_beta   90.00
_cell.angle_gamma   90.00
#
_symmetry.space_group_name_H-M   'P 1'
#
loop_
_entity.id
_entity.type
_entity.pdbx_description
1 polymer ?
#
loop_
_entity_poly.entity_id
_entity_poly.type
_entity_poly.pdbx_seq_one_letter_code
_entity_poly.pdbx_strand_id
1 'polypeptide(L)'
;MSSWLAALNAVVAVVTVAFAVTGVVAPTALARSDVVTSTRYYAAMYATRAVPVGVAVVVAAFLSIPNGTWIALLAVAGACQIGDAVIGLWRRIPGQVAGSVLVGAIHLASMAHLLTTR
;
A
#
# COMPACT_ATOMS: atom_id res chain seq x y z
N MET A 1 -8.91 7.82 15.31
CA MET A 1 -9.13 6.42 14.89
C MET A 1 -8.90 5.52 16.09
N SER A 2 -9.63 4.40 16.23
CA SER A 2 -9.35 3.44 17.29
C SER A 2 -7.95 2.83 17.12
N SER A 3 -7.30 2.48 18.23
CA SER A 3 -5.94 1.93 18.23
C SER A 3 -5.81 0.63 17.44
N TRP A 4 -6.83 -0.23 17.50
CA TRP A 4 -6.83 -1.49 16.75
C TRP A 4 -6.93 -1.27 15.23
N LEU A 5 -7.73 -0.30 14.77
CA LEU A 5 -7.81 0.05 13.34
C LEU A 5 -6.49 0.65 12.86
N ALA A 6 -5.88 1.51 13.67
CA ALA A 6 -4.55 2.07 13.39
C ALA A 6 -3.50 0.96 13.26
N ALA A 7 -3.47 0.01 14.20
CA ALA A 7 -2.56 -1.14 14.16
C ALA A 7 -2.78 -2.01 12.91
N LEU A 8 -4.04 -2.32 12.58
CA LEU A 8 -4.36 -3.11 11.39
C LEU A 8 -3.86 -2.44 10.10
N ASN A 9 -4.11 -1.14 9.94
CA ASN A 9 -3.64 -0.37 8.79
C ASN A 9 -2.11 -0.29 8.72
N ALA A 10 -1.45 -0.16 9.87
CA ALA A 10 0.02 -0.16 9.94
C ALA A 10 0.61 -1.51 9.52
N VAL A 11 0.05 -2.63 9.99
CA VAL A 11 0.52 -3.98 9.65
C VAL A 11 0.47 -4.21 8.14
N VAL A 12 -0.67 -3.91 7.50
CA VAL A 12 -0.79 -4.10 6.04
C VAL A 12 0.09 -3.12 5.26
N ALA A 13 0.30 -1.89 5.77
CA ALA A 13 1.20 -0.93 5.17
C ALA A 13 2.67 -1.40 5.25
N VAL A 14 3.11 -2.03 6.34
CA VAL A 14 4.43 -2.66 6.45
C VAL A 14 4.60 -3.73 5.37
N VAL A 15 3.58 -4.58 5.18
CA VAL A 15 3.60 -5.61 4.13
C VAL A 15 3.75 -4.97 2.75
N THR A 16 2.98 -3.92 2.44
CA THR A 16 3.11 -3.19 1.16
C THR A 16 4.50 -2.58 0.97
N VAL A 17 5.06 -1.95 2.00
CA VAL A 17 6.43 -1.40 1.97
C VAL A 17 7.45 -2.51 1.71
N ALA A 18 7.30 -3.66 2.36
CA ALA A 18 8.18 -4.81 2.14
C ALA A 18 8.14 -5.29 0.69
N PHE A 19 6.96 -5.36 0.06
CA PHE A 19 6.86 -5.70 -1.37
C PHE A 19 7.49 -4.64 -2.27
N ALA A 20 7.28 -3.34 -2.00
CA ALA A 20 7.89 -2.26 -2.76
C ALA A 20 9.43 -2.30 -2.67
N VAL A 21 9.98 -2.52 -1.47
CA VAL A 21 11.43 -2.67 -1.25
C VAL A 21 11.96 -3.93 -1.93
N THR A 22 11.25 -5.04 -1.84
CA THR A 22 11.63 -6.31 -2.51
C THR A 22 11.69 -6.11 -4.02
N GLY A 23 10.75 -5.37 -4.61
CA GLY A 23 10.77 -5.03 -6.04
C GLY A 23 12.01 -4.26 -6.49
N VAL A 24 12.68 -3.54 -5.59
CA VAL A 24 13.91 -2.80 -5.88
C VAL A 24 15.15 -3.64 -5.61
N VAL A 25 15.23 -4.27 -4.43
CA VAL A 25 16.44 -4.95 -3.94
C VAL A 25 16.57 -6.35 -4.53
N ALA A 26 15.45 -7.06 -4.67
CA ALA A 26 15.39 -8.44 -5.14
C ALA A 26 14.25 -8.63 -6.17
N PRO A 27 14.28 -7.91 -7.30
CA PRO A 27 13.20 -7.96 -8.30
C PRO A 27 12.93 -9.37 -8.82
N THR A 28 13.94 -10.25 -8.87
CA THR A 28 13.80 -11.65 -9.29
C THR A 28 12.91 -12.48 -8.36
N ALA A 29 12.70 -12.06 -7.11
CA ALA A 29 11.77 -12.70 -6.18
C ALA A 29 10.30 -12.44 -6.54
N LEU A 30 10.01 -11.37 -7.29
CA LEU A 30 8.65 -10.96 -7.67
C LEU A 30 8.39 -11.07 -9.18
N ALA A 31 9.43 -10.94 -9.99
CA ALA A 31 9.33 -10.91 -11.44
C ALA A 31 8.85 -12.26 -11.99
N ARG A 32 7.98 -12.19 -13.00
CA ARG A 32 7.50 -13.36 -13.76
C ARG A 32 8.13 -13.44 -15.16
N SER A 33 9.13 -12.62 -15.41
CA SER A 33 9.87 -12.48 -16.66
C SER A 33 11.28 -12.00 -16.35
N ASP A 34 12.12 -11.91 -17.38
CA ASP A 34 13.49 -11.40 -17.25
C ASP A 34 13.52 -10.00 -16.64
N VAL A 35 14.48 -9.80 -15.74
CA VAL A 35 14.74 -8.50 -15.10
C VAL A 35 15.81 -7.78 -15.91
N VAL A 36 15.42 -6.74 -16.62
CA VAL A 36 16.32 -5.88 -17.38
C VAL A 36 16.61 -4.58 -16.61
N THR A 37 17.58 -3.79 -17.07
CA THR A 37 17.98 -2.53 -16.43
C THR A 37 16.80 -1.56 -16.22
N SER A 38 15.91 -1.46 -17.21
CA SER A 38 14.71 -0.60 -17.09
C SER A 38 13.75 -1.08 -16.01
N THR A 39 13.66 -2.39 -15.73
CA THR A 39 12.85 -2.94 -14.63
C THR A 39 13.28 -2.35 -13.29
N ARG A 40 14.60 -2.34 -13.02
CA ARG A 40 15.15 -1.80 -11.76
C ARG A 40 14.96 -0.29 -11.66
N TYR A 41 15.15 0.43 -12.77
CA TYR A 41 14.93 1.87 -12.83
C TYR A 41 13.48 2.25 -12.48
N TYR A 42 12.49 1.63 -13.15
CA TYR A 42 11.09 1.91 -12.89
C TYR A 42 10.64 1.42 -11.52
N ALA A 43 11.11 0.24 -11.07
CA ALA A 43 10.83 -0.25 -9.72
C ALA A 43 11.29 0.75 -8.66
N ALA A 44 12.52 1.28 -8.78
CA ALA A 44 13.02 2.31 -7.88
C ALA A 44 12.19 3.60 -7.95
N MET A 45 11.86 4.07 -9.17
CA MET A 45 11.05 5.28 -9.37
C MET A 45 9.65 5.19 -8.73
N TYR A 46 9.00 4.02 -8.81
CA TYR A 46 7.69 3.85 -8.20
C TYR A 46 7.78 3.55 -6.70
N ALA A 47 8.81 2.83 -6.25
CA ALA A 47 9.06 2.58 -4.83
C ALA A 47 9.30 3.88 -4.05
N THR A 48 10.00 4.87 -4.63
CA THR A 48 10.18 6.19 -3.97
C THR A 48 8.89 6.96 -3.77
N ARG A 49 7.80 6.57 -4.44
CA ARG A 49 6.45 7.11 -4.22
C ARG A 49 5.64 6.24 -3.25
N ALA A 50 5.66 4.93 -3.46
CA ALA A 50 4.87 3.98 -2.66
C ALA A 50 5.38 3.81 -1.22
N VAL A 51 6.71 3.74 -1.04
CA VAL A 51 7.31 3.53 0.29
C VAL A 51 6.98 4.67 1.26
N PRO A 52 7.11 5.97 0.91
CA PRO A 52 6.70 7.05 1.80
C PRO A 52 5.23 7.00 2.21
N VAL A 53 4.32 6.62 1.31
CA VAL A 53 2.89 6.48 1.63
C VAL A 53 2.68 5.39 2.69
N GLY A 54 3.27 4.21 2.49
CA GLY A 54 3.16 3.12 3.46
C GLY A 54 3.83 3.46 4.80
N VAL A 55 5.00 4.07 4.78
CA VAL A 55 5.69 4.54 6.01
C VAL A 55 4.87 5.59 6.75
N ALA A 56 4.22 6.52 6.03
CA ALA A 56 3.34 7.51 6.66
C ALA A 56 2.16 6.85 7.38
N VAL A 57 1.55 5.79 6.82
CA VAL A 57 0.49 5.00 7.49
C VAL A 57 1.02 4.35 8.77
N VAL A 58 2.21 3.77 8.73
CA VAL A 58 2.84 3.15 9.90
C VAL A 58 3.11 4.19 10.99
N VAL A 59 3.76 5.30 10.64
CA VAL A 59 4.07 6.39 11.57
C VAL A 59 2.79 6.98 12.18
N ALA A 60 1.77 7.22 11.36
CA ALA A 60 0.47 7.71 11.81
C ALA A 60 -0.15 6.83 12.92
N ALA A 61 0.07 5.52 12.90
CA ALA A 61 -0.46 4.61 13.93
C ALA A 61 0.15 4.81 15.32
N PHE A 62 1.34 5.42 15.40
CA PHE A 62 2.01 5.77 16.66
C PHE A 62 1.82 7.23 17.05
N LEU A 63 1.15 8.02 16.21
CA LEU A 63 0.91 9.44 16.44
C LEU A 63 -0.58 9.69 16.74
N SER A 64 -0.86 10.60 17.66
CA SER A 64 -2.21 11.08 17.93
C SER A 64 -2.65 12.09 16.87
N ILE A 65 -2.91 11.63 15.64
CA ILE A 65 -3.34 12.50 14.53
C ILE A 65 -4.88 12.61 14.44
N PRO A 66 -5.41 13.74 13.94
CA PRO A 66 -6.85 13.93 13.74
C PRO A 66 -7.47 12.93 12.75
N ASN A 67 -8.76 12.62 12.94
CA ASN A 67 -9.51 11.73 12.03
C ASN A 67 -9.51 12.22 10.58
N GLY A 68 -9.54 13.54 10.34
CA GLY A 68 -9.45 14.11 8.99
C GLY A 68 -8.13 13.75 8.29
N THR A 69 -7.02 13.78 9.03
CA THR A 69 -5.69 13.37 8.51
C THR A 69 -5.66 11.88 8.18
N TRP A 70 -6.24 11.05 9.04
CA TRP A 70 -6.40 9.62 8.75
C TRP A 70 -7.21 9.37 7.47
N ILE A 71 -8.34 10.05 7.29
CA ILE A 71 -9.18 9.92 6.10
C ILE A 71 -8.38 10.21 4.83
N ALA A 72 -7.66 11.34 4.79
CA ALA A 72 -6.86 11.72 3.62
C ALA A 72 -5.74 10.70 3.34
N LEU A 73 -5.03 10.26 4.39
CA LEU A 73 -3.94 9.30 4.25
C LEU A 73 -4.44 7.93 3.74
N LEU A 74 -5.53 7.43 4.30
CA LEU A 74 -6.13 6.15 3.89
C LEU A 74 -6.75 6.22 2.49
N ALA A 75 -7.26 7.38 2.07
CA ALA A 75 -7.71 7.59 0.69
C ALA A 75 -6.56 7.44 -0.31
N VAL A 76 -5.41 8.06 -0.04
CA VAL A 76 -4.21 7.94 -0.89
C VAL A 76 -3.68 6.50 -0.88
N ALA A 77 -3.54 5.89 0.30
CA ALA A 77 -3.10 4.50 0.41
C ALA A 77 -4.04 3.54 -0.34
N GLY A 78 -5.36 3.70 -0.18
CA GLY A 78 -6.36 2.93 -0.91
C GLY A 78 -6.29 3.13 -2.42
N ALA A 79 -6.08 4.36 -2.90
CA ALA A 79 -5.90 4.64 -4.32
C ALA A 79 -4.65 3.96 -4.90
N CYS A 80 -3.54 3.93 -4.17
CA CYS A 80 -2.35 3.16 -4.57
C CYS A 80 -2.67 1.68 -4.75
N GLN A 81 -3.39 1.07 -3.79
CA GLN A 81 -3.77 -0.35 -3.86
C GLN A 81 -4.74 -0.65 -5.02
N ILE A 82 -5.66 0.27 -5.33
CA ILE A 82 -6.51 0.14 -6.53
C ILE A 82 -5.64 0.13 -7.79
N GLY A 83 -4.65 1.02 -7.88
CA GLY A 83 -3.68 1.05 -8.98
C GLY A 83 -2.94 -0.29 -9.11
N ASP A 84 -2.43 -0.83 -8.01
CA ASP A 84 -1.73 -2.12 -8.01
C ASP A 84 -2.66 -3.29 -8.40
N ALA A 85 -3.92 -3.28 -7.97
CA ALA A 85 -4.90 -4.27 -8.37
C ALA A 85 -5.20 -4.21 -9.87
N VAL A 86 -5.38 -3.00 -10.44
CA VAL A 86 -5.62 -2.79 -11.88
C VAL A 86 -4.41 -3.26 -12.71
N ILE A 87 -3.20 -2.92 -12.29
CA ILE A 87 -1.96 -3.39 -12.94
C ILE A 87 -1.88 -4.91 -12.85
N GLY A 88 -2.13 -5.50 -11.68
CA GLY A 88 -2.13 -6.95 -11.48
C GLY A 88 -3.15 -7.66 -12.38
N LEU A 89 -4.33 -7.07 -12.57
CA LEU A 89 -5.36 -7.60 -13.46
C LEU A 89 -4.90 -7.55 -14.92
N TRP A 90 -4.38 -6.40 -15.37
CA TRP A 90 -3.89 -6.23 -16.74
C TRP A 90 -2.71 -7.18 -17.05
N ARG A 91 -1.84 -7.40 -16.06
CA ARG A 91 -0.69 -8.31 -16.16
C ARG A 91 -1.02 -9.77 -15.83
N ARG A 92 -2.27 -10.08 -15.46
CA ARG A 92 -2.72 -11.42 -15.04
C ARG A 92 -1.87 -12.03 -13.91
N ILE A 93 -1.56 -11.22 -12.89
CA ILE A 93 -0.82 -11.63 -11.70
C ILE A 93 -1.81 -11.76 -10.53
N PRO A 94 -2.43 -12.95 -10.31
CA PRO A 94 -3.52 -13.10 -9.35
C PRO A 94 -3.11 -12.79 -7.91
N GLY A 95 -1.87 -13.10 -7.52
CA GLY A 95 -1.35 -12.78 -6.19
C GLY A 95 -1.28 -11.27 -5.92
N GLN A 96 -0.90 -10.46 -6.91
CA GLN A 96 -0.90 -9.01 -6.80
C GLN A 96 -2.31 -8.46 -6.68
N VAL A 97 -3.25 -8.97 -7.49
CA VAL A 97 -4.66 -8.56 -7.41
C VAL A 97 -5.23 -8.86 -6.03
N ALA A 98 -5.10 -10.11 -5.55
CA ALA A 98 -5.66 -10.52 -4.27
C ALA A 98 -5.06 -9.72 -3.10
N GLY A 99 -3.72 -9.56 -3.08
CA GLY A 99 -3.03 -8.78 -2.05
C GLY A 99 -3.47 -7.32 -2.05
N SER A 100 -3.50 -6.68 -3.22
CA SER A 100 -3.84 -5.26 -3.33
C SER A 100 -5.31 -5.00 -3.00
N VAL A 101 -6.22 -5.88 -3.43
CA VAL A 101 -7.64 -5.79 -3.07
C VAL A 101 -7.84 -5.93 -1.56
N LEU A 102 -7.16 -6.89 -0.92
CA LEU A 102 -7.26 -7.08 0.53
C LEU A 102 -6.76 -5.85 1.30
N VAL A 103 -5.56 -5.36 0.98
CA VAL A 103 -4.97 -4.19 1.65
C VAL A 103 -5.78 -2.92 1.38
N GLY A 104 -6.19 -2.72 0.12
CA GLY A 104 -7.05 -1.61 -0.28
C GLY A 104 -8.40 -1.61 0.44
N ALA A 105 -9.04 -2.77 0.57
CA ALA A 105 -10.29 -2.91 1.32
C ALA A 105 -10.12 -2.51 2.79
N ILE A 106 -9.02 -2.90 3.44
CA ILE A 106 -8.73 -2.53 4.83
C ILE A 106 -8.59 -1.01 4.97
N HIS A 107 -7.80 -0.35 4.12
CA HIS A 107 -7.63 1.10 4.14
C HIS A 107 -8.95 1.84 3.90
N LEU A 108 -9.68 1.45 2.86
CA LEU A 108 -10.92 2.12 2.45
C LEU A 108 -12.09 1.86 3.40
N ALA A 109 -12.19 0.66 3.98
CA ALA A 109 -13.19 0.37 5.02
C ALA A 109 -12.90 1.16 6.31
N SER A 110 -11.63 1.26 6.70
CA SER A 110 -11.22 2.09 7.85
C SER A 110 -11.52 3.57 7.60
N MET A 111 -11.25 4.06 6.39
CA MET A 111 -11.62 5.41 5.96
C MET A 111 -13.14 5.63 6.00
N ALA A 112 -13.92 4.70 5.43
CA ALA A 112 -15.37 4.77 5.42
C ALA A 112 -15.95 4.78 6.85
N HIS A 113 -15.40 3.97 7.75
CA HIS A 113 -15.77 3.99 9.16
C HIS A 113 -15.56 5.37 9.79
N LEU A 114 -14.40 6.00 9.58
CA LEU A 114 -14.15 7.36 10.09
C LEU A 114 -15.07 8.43 9.48
N LEU A 115 -15.57 8.22 8.27
CA LEU A 115 -16.52 9.12 7.62
C LEU A 115 -17.93 8.99 8.19
N THR A 116 -18.32 7.80 8.65
CA THR A 116 -19.67 7.54 9.17
C THR A 116 -19.81 7.72 10.68
N THR A 117 -18.71 7.72 11.44
CA THR A 117 -18.70 7.91 12.89
C THR A 117 -18.22 9.30 13.31
N ARG A 118 -18.55 10.33 12.54
CA ARG A 118 -18.17 11.72 12.86
C ARG A 118 -18.94 12.28 14.04
#